data_AF-A0A9D2RWQ6-F1
#
_entry.id   AF-A0A9D2RWQ6-F1
#
_cell.length_a   1.000
_cell.length_b   1.000
_cell.length_c   1.000
_cell.angle_alpha   90.00
_cell.angle_beta   90.00
_cell.angle_gamma   90.00
#
_symmetry.space_group_name_H-M   'P 1'
#
loop_
_entity.id
_entity.type
_entity.pdbx_description
1 polymer ?
#
loop_
_entity_poly.entity_id
_entity_poly.type
_entity_poly.pdbx_seq_one_letter_code
_entity_poly.pdbx_strand_id
1 'polypeptide(L)'
;MPYLHIYRSSSEKVPMPRTDSPYLYVVLTGSIRLYTPSGILDYVAGQHSISEIDTPLWGHVLAFPKGQDFLALSLDFTLEQVISVVLKLEENLTEHIVKGQFRGRRLHDRGICSFCI
;
A
#
# COMPACT_ATOMS: atom_id res chain seq x y z
N MET A 1 4.36 -0.38 -19.47
CA MET A 1 3.43 -1.00 -18.51
C MET A 1 2.45 0.08 -18.08
N PRO A 2 1.16 0.02 -18.47
CA PRO A 2 0.25 1.17 -18.35
C PRO A 2 -0.21 1.49 -16.92
N TYR A 3 -0.03 0.57 -15.96
CA TYR A 3 -0.49 0.71 -14.57
C TYR A 3 0.64 0.99 -13.58
N LEU A 4 1.88 1.11 -14.07
CA LEU A 4 3.07 1.28 -13.26
C LEU A 4 3.62 2.69 -13.47
N HIS A 5 3.69 3.47 -12.41
CA HIS A 5 4.21 4.83 -12.42
C HIS A 5 5.40 4.94 -11.48
N ILE A 6 6.47 5.58 -11.93
CA ILE A 6 7.66 5.85 -11.11
C ILE A 6 7.66 7.33 -10.78
N TYR A 7 7.75 7.63 -9.49
CA TYR A 7 7.85 8.98 -8.95
C TYR A 7 9.29 9.22 -8.55
N ARG A 8 9.92 10.22 -9.16
CA ARG A 8 11.24 10.71 -8.81
C ARG A 8 11.12 12.17 -8.41
N SER A 9 11.62 12.51 -7.22
CA SER A 9 11.60 13.89 -6.75
C SER A 9 12.94 14.28 -6.15
N SER A 10 13.44 15.43 -6.59
CA SER A 10 14.54 16.18 -5.93
C SER A 10 13.99 17.31 -5.05
N SER A 11 12.66 17.46 -5.00
CA SER A 11 11.94 18.45 -4.19
C SER A 11 11.28 17.77 -3.00
N GLU A 12 11.15 18.51 -1.90
CA GLU A 12 10.49 18.01 -0.70
C GLU A 12 9.00 17.76 -0.94
N LYS A 13 8.31 18.58 -1.73
CA LYS A 13 6.88 18.37 -2.00
C LYS A 13 6.67 17.43 -3.19
N VAL A 14 5.99 16.31 -2.95
CA VAL A 14 5.69 15.29 -3.97
C VAL A 14 4.19 15.24 -4.24
N PRO A 15 3.75 15.36 -5.51
CA PRO A 15 2.35 15.16 -5.86
C PRO A 15 2.00 13.67 -5.75
N MET A 16 0.83 13.37 -5.20
CA MET A 16 0.31 12.01 -5.12
C MET A 16 -0.34 11.60 -6.44
N PRO A 17 -0.39 10.28 -6.76
CA PRO A 17 -1.14 9.78 -7.91
C PRO A 17 -2.58 10.33 -7.91
N ARG A 18 -3.01 10.85 -9.06
CA ARG A 18 -4.36 11.37 -9.26
C ARG A 18 -5.09 10.41 -10.20
N THR A 19 -5.68 9.39 -9.61
CA THR A 19 -6.38 8.32 -10.32
C THR A 19 -7.66 8.00 -9.56
N ASP A 20 -8.70 7.62 -10.29
CA ASP A 20 -9.98 7.18 -9.72
C ASP A 20 -9.92 5.72 -9.26
N SER A 21 -8.83 5.02 -9.57
CA SER A 21 -8.60 3.62 -9.21
C SER A 21 -7.75 3.50 -7.93
N PRO A 22 -7.95 2.45 -7.12
CA PRO A 22 -7.06 2.12 -6.03
C PRO A 22 -5.62 1.97 -6.54
N TYR A 23 -4.65 2.43 -5.76
CA TYR A 23 -3.24 2.26 -6.07
C TYR A 23 -2.44 1.86 -4.83
N LEU A 24 -1.38 1.09 -5.08
CA LEU A 24 -0.32 0.78 -4.12
C LEU A 24 0.84 1.72 -4.35
N TYR A 25 1.17 2.54 -3.36
CA TYR A 25 2.31 3.46 -3.40
C TYR A 25 3.44 2.92 -2.55
N VAL A 26 4.55 2.54 -3.16
CA VAL A 26 5.71 1.92 -2.50
C VAL A 26 6.87 2.91 -2.50
N VAL A 27 7.45 3.16 -1.33
CA VAL A 27 8.68 3.96 -1.22
C VAL A 27 9.87 3.08 -1.59
N LEU A 28 10.64 3.48 -2.60
CA LEU A 28 11.82 2.74 -3.05
C LEU A 28 13.09 3.26 -2.37
N THR A 29 13.26 4.58 -2.27
CA THR A 29 14.43 5.21 -1.64
C THR A 29 14.03 6.47 -0.88
N GLY A 30 14.68 6.70 0.27
CA GLY A 30 14.41 7.83 1.15
C GLY A 30 13.23 7.58 2.10
N SER A 31 12.62 8.66 2.57
CA SER A 31 11.41 8.62 3.39
C SER A 31 10.46 9.77 3.05
N ILE A 32 9.16 9.53 3.22
CA ILE A 32 8.10 10.47 2.89
C ILE A 32 7.04 10.49 3.98
N ARG A 33 6.52 11.68 4.26
CA ARG A 33 5.34 11.93 5.06
C ARG A 33 4.15 12.11 4.14
N LEU A 34 3.13 11.28 4.30
CA LEU A 34 1.87 11.38 3.58
C LEU A 34 0.85 12.09 4.45
N TYR A 35 0.16 13.06 3.84
CA TYR A 35 -0.94 13.79 4.46
C TYR A 35 -2.24 13.24 3.91
N THR A 36 -2.99 12.56 4.76
CA THR A 36 -4.25 11.91 4.41
C THR A 36 -5.41 12.58 5.15
N PRO A 37 -6.67 12.35 4.73
CA PRO A 37 -7.83 12.81 5.48
C PRO A 37 -7.86 12.32 6.94
N SER A 38 -7.38 11.09 7.19
CA SER A 38 -7.42 10.50 8.53
C SER A 38 -6.20 10.83 9.40
N GLY A 39 -5.14 11.42 8.84
CA GLY A 39 -3.99 11.86 9.61
C GLY A 39 -2.71 12.06 8.80
N ILE A 40 -1.58 11.86 9.48
CA ILE A 40 -0.25 12.01 8.90
C ILE A 40 0.51 10.72 9.19
N LEU A 41 1.11 10.13 8.15
CA LEU A 41 1.84 8.88 8.24
C LEU A 41 3.19 8.98 7.55
N ASP A 42 4.23 8.48 8.22
CA ASP A 42 5.60 8.47 7.70
C ASP A 42 5.94 7.08 7.17
N TYR A 43 6.51 7.06 5.96
CA TYR A 43 6.93 5.86 5.26
C TYR A 43 8.41 5.93 4.91
N VAL A 44 9.10 4.82 5.10
CA VAL A 44 10.50 4.62 4.68
C VAL A 44 10.58 3.63 3.53
N ALA A 45 11.74 3.55 2.88
CA ALA A 45 12.02 2.57 1.83
C ALA A 45 11.56 1.14 2.20
N GLY A 46 10.84 0.51 1.27
CA GLY A 46 10.22 -0.82 1.42
C GLY A 46 8.80 -0.80 1.98
N GLN A 47 8.34 0.31 2.58
CA GLN A 47 6.98 0.44 3.06
C GLN A 47 6.04 0.96 1.97
N HIS A 48 4.73 0.75 2.18
CA HIS A 48 3.71 1.09 1.19
C HIS A 48 2.42 1.64 1.81
N SER A 49 1.71 2.44 1.02
CA SER A 49 0.37 2.95 1.30
C SER A 49 -0.63 2.42 0.26
N ILE A 50 -1.88 2.20 0.67
CA ILE A 50 -2.98 1.78 -0.21
C ILE A 50 -4.01 2.92 -0.21
N SER A 51 -4.32 3.44 -1.39
CA SER A 51 -5.09 4.69 -1.52
C SER A 51 -6.56 4.59 -1.14
N GLU A 52 -7.19 3.42 -1.27
CA GLU A 52 -8.65 3.27 -1.06
C GLU A 52 -9.07 3.41 0.42
N ILE A 53 -8.16 3.17 1.36
CA ILE A 53 -8.44 3.34 2.79
C ILE A 53 -8.39 4.82 3.18
N ASP A 54 -7.34 5.52 2.74
CA ASP A 54 -7.04 6.87 3.20
C ASP A 54 -6.16 7.58 2.16
N THR A 55 -6.79 8.04 1.07
CA THR A 55 -6.07 8.57 -0.11
C THR A 55 -5.22 9.79 0.27
N PRO A 56 -3.88 9.73 0.10
CA PRO A 56 -3.00 10.85 0.38
C PRO A 56 -3.29 12.07 -0.51
N LEU A 57 -3.44 13.24 0.11
CA LEU A 57 -3.65 14.52 -0.57
C LEU A 57 -2.36 15.04 -1.21
N TRP A 58 -1.23 14.87 -0.50
CA TRP A 58 0.11 15.23 -0.95
C TRP A 58 1.16 14.56 -0.05
N GLY A 59 2.41 14.54 -0.49
CA GLY A 59 3.53 14.00 0.27
C GLY A 59 4.67 15.01 0.47
N HIS A 60 5.43 14.81 1.54
CA HIS A 60 6.63 15.57 1.86
C HIS A 60 7.81 14.64 2.11
N VAL A 61 8.87 14.73 1.30
CA VAL A 61 10.10 13.96 1.50
C VAL A 61 10.76 14.42 2.80
N LEU A 62 10.96 13.48 3.72
CA LEU A 62 11.61 13.75 5.01
C LEU A 62 13.13 13.57 4.92
N ALA A 63 13.58 12.60 4.13
CA ALA A 63 14.99 12.35 3.90
C ALA A 63 15.27 11.86 2.48
N PHE A 64 16.24 12.51 1.84
CA PHE A 64 16.83 12.05 0.60
C PHE A 64 17.97 11.07 0.90
N PRO A 65 18.10 9.96 0.14
CA PRO A 65 19.30 9.14 0.22
C PRO A 65 20.55 9.95 -0.20
N LYS A 66 21.72 9.60 0.33
CA LYS A 66 22.97 10.35 0.08
C LYS A 66 23.25 10.51 -1.41
N GLY A 67 23.14 11.76 -1.90
CA GLY A 67 23.41 12.12 -3.29
C GLY A 67 22.41 11.56 -4.30
N GLN A 68 21.22 11.14 -3.87
CA GLN A 68 20.19 10.57 -4.73
C GLN A 68 18.84 11.22 -4.47
N ASP A 69 17.97 11.13 -5.48
CA ASP A 69 16.59 11.58 -5.37
C ASP A 69 15.73 10.59 -4.57
N PHE A 70 14.61 11.11 -4.07
CA PHE A 70 13.54 10.27 -3.54
C PHE A 70 12.90 9.50 -4.70
N LEU A 71 12.66 8.20 -4.50
CA LEU A 71 12.00 7.34 -5.46
C LEU A 71 10.82 6.60 -4.83
N ALA A 72 9.73 6.55 -5.57
CA ALA A 72 8.57 5.73 -5.24
C ALA A 72 7.94 5.14 -6.51
N LEU A 73 7.09 4.14 -6.30
CA LEU A 73 6.39 3.40 -7.33
C LEU A 73 4.91 3.37 -7.00
N SER A 74 4.07 3.77 -7.95
CA SER A 74 2.61 3.57 -7.88
C SER A 74 2.22 2.44 -8.82
N LEU A 75 1.42 1.51 -8.30
CA LEU A 75 0.76 0.48 -9.08
C LEU A 75 -0.75 0.69 -8.97
N ASP A 76 -1.37 1.02 -10.08
CA ASP A 76 -2.82 1.24 -10.16
C ASP A 76 -3.53 -0.08 -10.44
N PHE A 77 -4.66 -0.32 -9.76
CA PHE A 77 -5.47 -1.53 -9.92
C PHE A 77 -6.75 -1.22 -10.66
N THR A 78 -6.99 -1.91 -11.78
CA THR A 78 -8.29 -1.80 -12.46
C THR A 78 -9.35 -2.61 -11.72
N LEU A 79 -10.61 -2.19 -11.85
CA LEU A 79 -11.74 -2.93 -11.29
C LEU A 79 -11.77 -4.39 -11.79
N GLU A 80 -11.46 -4.62 -13.06
CA GLU A 80 -11.36 -5.96 -13.65
C GLU A 80 -10.30 -6.82 -12.95
N GLN A 81 -9.14 -6.24 -12.64
CA GLN A 81 -8.08 -6.95 -11.91
C GLN A 81 -8.52 -7.31 -10.50
N VAL A 82 -9.15 -6.37 -9.78
CA VAL A 82 -9.67 -6.62 -8.43
C VAL A 82 -10.73 -7.71 -8.44
N ILE A 83 -11.73 -7.62 -9.34
CA ILE A 83 -12.79 -8.63 -9.49
C ILE A 83 -12.18 -9.99 -9.84
N SER A 84 -11.19 -10.05 -10.73
CA SER A 84 -10.55 -11.31 -11.11
C SER A 84 -9.88 -12.02 -9.94
N VAL A 85 -9.29 -11.26 -9.00
CA VAL A 85 -8.66 -11.82 -7.80
C VAL A 85 -9.73 -12.34 -6.85
N VAL A 86 -10.82 -11.58 -6.64
CA VAL A 86 -11.94 -12.00 -5.78
C VAL A 86 -12.59 -13.29 -6.31
N LEU A 87 -12.89 -13.37 -7.61
CA LEU A 87 -13.46 -14.57 -8.23
C LEU A 87 -12.52 -15.78 -8.09
N LYS A 88 -11.21 -15.59 -8.32
CA LYS A 88 -10.22 -16.66 -8.10
C LYS A 88 -10.14 -17.12 -6.65
N LEU A 89 -10.34 -16.22 -5.69
CA LEU A 89 -10.37 -16.58 -4.27
C LEU A 89 -11.60 -17.43 -3.95
N GLU A 90 -12.77 -17.13 -4.52
CA GLU A 90 -14.00 -17.90 -4.32
C GLU A 90 -13.91 -19.31 -4.94
N GLU A 91 -13.39 -19.42 -6.16
CA GLU A 91 -13.19 -20.73 -6.83
C GLU A 91 -12.23 -21.62 -6.02
N ASN A 92 -11.12 -21.04 -5.54
CA ASN A 92 -10.21 -21.75 -4.65
C ASN A 92 -10.86 -22.08 -3.30
N LEU A 93 -11.72 -21.21 -2.76
CA LEU A 93 -12.42 -21.48 -1.50
C LEU A 93 -13.32 -22.71 -1.62
N THR A 94 -14.10 -22.84 -2.69
CA THR A 94 -14.91 -24.04 -2.93
C THR A 94 -14.04 -25.29 -3.06
N GLU A 95 -12.93 -25.22 -3.81
CA GLU A 95 -12.00 -26.34 -3.91
C GLU A 95 -11.36 -26.73 -2.57
N HIS A 96 -10.93 -25.76 -1.77
CA HIS A 96 -10.28 -26.00 -0.48
C HIS A 96 -11.26 -26.51 0.58
N ILE A 97 -12.54 -26.13 0.51
CA ILE A 97 -13.63 -26.70 1.33
C ILE A 97 -13.88 -28.15 0.94
N VAL A 98 -13.99 -28.45 -0.36
CA VAL A 98 -14.18 -29.83 -0.87
C VAL A 98 -12.96 -30.71 -0.53
N LYS A 99 -11.75 -30.15 -0.57
CA LYS A 99 -10.49 -30.82 -0.19
C LYS A 99 -10.22 -30.84 1.32
N GLY A 100 -11.10 -30.28 2.16
CA GLY A 100 -11.00 -30.34 3.62
C GLY A 100 -9.77 -29.64 4.24
N GLN A 101 -9.18 -28.66 3.55
CA GLN A 101 -7.89 -28.07 3.95
C GLN A 101 -8.01 -26.88 4.92
N PHE A 102 -9.21 -26.51 5.34
CA PHE A 102 -9.41 -25.47 6.36
C PHE A 102 -9.09 -25.98 7.76
N ARG A 103 -7.81 -25.90 8.15
CA ARG A 103 -7.42 -25.88 9.57
C ARG A 103 -7.77 -24.50 10.13
N GLY A 104 -8.96 -24.38 10.71
CA GLY A 104 -9.37 -23.18 11.43
C GLY A 104 -8.29 -22.78 12.43
N ARG A 105 -7.59 -21.67 12.17
CA ARG A 105 -6.82 -21.02 13.22
C ARG A 105 -7.83 -20.43 14.20
N ARG A 106 -8.08 -21.16 15.29
CA ARG A 106 -8.64 -20.55 16.50
C ARG A 106 -7.74 -19.38 16.84
N LEU A 107 -8.30 -18.17 16.88
CA LEU A 107 -7.68 -17.02 17.52
C LEU A 107 -7.39 -17.45 18.95
N HIS A 108 -6.13 -17.77 19.21
CA HIS A 108 -5.65 -18.03 20.54
C HIS A 108 -5.50 -16.66 21.18
N ASP A 109 -6.47 -16.33 22.01
CA ASP A 109 -6.45 -15.24 22.96
C ASP A 109 -5.13 -15.29 23.74
N ARG A 110 -4.20 -14.39 23.37
CA ARG A 110 -3.02 -14.06 24.17
C ARG A 110 -2.91 -12.56 24.19
N GLY A 111 -3.02 -12.04 25.40
CA GLY A 111 -3.00 -10.63 25.68
C GLY A 111 -1.71 -9.91 25.28
N ILE A 112 -1.85 -8.59 25.42
CA ILE A 112 -0.82 -7.55 25.50
C ILE A 112 -0.26 -7.11 24.15
N CYS A 113 -0.78 -5.97 23.66
CA CYS A 113 0.09 -4.89 23.23
C CYS A 113 -0.43 -3.58 23.85
N SER A 114 0.18 -3.23 24.98
CA SER A 114 0.05 -1.95 25.65
C SER A 114 0.90 -0.92 24.89
N PHE A 115 0.38 0.30 24.75
CA PHE A 115 1.03 1.50 24.21
C PHE A 115 1.24 1.54 22.68
N CYS A 116 0.32 2.24 22.01
CA CYS A 116 0.69 3.14 20.92
C CYS A 116 1.32 4.39 21.53
N ILE A 117 2.64 4.55 21.39
CA ILE A 117 3.33 5.84 21.25
C ILE A 117 4.41 5.64 20.20
#